data_AF-A0A392PXW4-F1
#
_entry.id   AF-A0A392PXW4-F1
#
_cell.length_a   1.000
_cell.length_b   1.000
_cell.length_c   1.000
_cell.angle_alpha   90.00
_cell.angle_beta   90.00
_cell.angle_gamma   90.00
#
_symmetry.space_group_name_H-M   'P 1'
#
loop_
_entity.id
_entity.type
_entity.pdbx_description
1 polymer ?
#
loop_
_entity_poly.entity_id
_entity_poly.type
_entity_poly.pdbx_seq_one_letter_code
_entity_poly.pdbx_strand_id
1 'polypeptide(L)'
;MYNLTSLIVDNCGGLKYLFSSTIVASFKNLKHLEISNCPMMEEIIAKDERNNALEEVPFLKLEKITLEDMENLKTIWHHQFASLKSLEVNN
;
A
#
# COMPACT_ATOMS: atom_id res chain seq x y z
N MET A 1 2.33 9.15 15.13
CA MET A 1 1.19 8.50 14.44
C MET A 1 0.57 9.53 13.51
N TYR A 2 0.39 9.17 12.24
CA TYR A 2 -0.23 10.06 11.24
C TYR A 2 -1.75 9.89 11.26
N ASN A 3 -2.47 10.99 11.09
CA ASN A 3 -3.94 11.00 11.04
C ASN A 3 -4.48 11.10 9.60
N LEU A 4 -3.67 10.66 8.63
CA LEU A 4 -4.09 10.62 7.24
C LEU A 4 -5.22 9.60 7.05
N THR A 5 -6.25 10.01 6.33
CA THR A 5 -7.41 9.18 5.97
C THR A 5 -7.43 8.83 4.49
N SER A 6 -6.73 9.60 3.66
CA SER A 6 -6.56 9.36 2.23
C SER A 6 -5.11 9.66 1.85
N LEU A 7 -4.55 8.84 0.97
CA LEU A 7 -3.24 9.02 0.36
C LEU A 7 -3.35 8.73 -1.13
N ILE A 8 -2.93 9.69 -1.94
CA ILE A 8 -2.88 9.58 -3.40
C ILE A 8 -1.41 9.71 -3.81
N VAL A 9 -0.93 8.76 -4.61
CA VAL A 9 0.44 8.69 -5.09
C VAL A 9 0.38 8.60 -6.60
N ASP A 10 0.66 9.71 -7.27
CA ASP A 10 0.59 9.80 -8.72
C ASP A 10 1.96 10.14 -9.32
N ASN A 11 2.25 9.54 -10.49
CA ASN A 11 3.40 9.85 -11.33
C ASN A 11 4.76 9.77 -10.61
N CYS A 12 4.90 8.82 -9.68
CA CYS A 12 6.13 8.64 -8.90
C CYS A 12 7.08 7.65 -9.57
N GLY A 13 7.72 8.11 -10.65
CA GLY A 13 8.57 7.29 -11.53
C GLY A 13 9.75 6.60 -10.86
N GLY A 14 10.27 7.10 -9.74
CA GLY A 14 11.41 6.50 -9.02
C GLY A 14 11.04 5.67 -7.78
N LEU A 15 9.76 5.59 -7.43
CA LEU A 15 9.32 5.04 -6.16
C LEU A 15 9.14 3.53 -6.26
N LYS A 16 10.07 2.77 -5.68
CA LYS A 16 10.00 1.29 -5.65
C LYS A 16 9.02 0.73 -4.62
N TYR A 17 8.93 1.40 -3.47
CA TYR A 17 8.08 1.02 -2.35
C TYR A 17 7.44 2.25 -1.73
N LEU A 18 6.16 2.19 -1.38
CA LEU A 18 5.47 3.32 -0.75
C LEU A 18 5.72 3.39 0.77
N PHE A 19 5.69 2.24 1.45
CA PHE A 19 5.89 2.15 2.89
C PHE A 19 7.04 1.20 3.24
N SER A 20 7.64 1.40 4.41
CA SER A 20 8.41 0.34 5.08
C SER A 20 7.51 -0.40 6.08
N SER A 21 7.88 -1.63 6.41
CA SER A 21 7.25 -2.42 7.48
C SER A 21 7.21 -1.68 8.84
N THR A 22 8.18 -0.80 9.10
CA THR A 22 8.28 -0.02 10.34
C THR A 22 7.36 1.20 10.38
N ILE A 23 7.09 1.81 9.22
CA ILE A 23 6.34 3.07 9.15
C ILE A 23 4.85 2.84 8.86
N VAL A 24 4.48 1.73 8.21
CA VAL A 24 3.09 1.44 7.85
C VAL A 24 2.15 1.47 9.05
N ALA A 25 2.63 1.07 10.24
CA ALA A 25 1.90 1.15 11.51
C ALA A 25 1.50 2.57 11.96
N SER A 26 2.20 3.58 11.46
CA SER A 26 1.87 4.97 11.74
C SER A 26 0.64 5.46 10.98
N PHE A 27 0.16 4.72 9.96
CA PHE A 27 -0.97 5.08 9.09
C PHE A 27 -2.28 4.35 9.42
N LYS A 28 -2.50 4.01 10.70
CA LYS A 28 -3.68 3.26 11.19
C LYS A 28 -5.06 3.86 10.86
N ASN A 29 -5.13 5.13 10.48
CA ASN A 29 -6.37 5.83 10.13
C ASN A 29 -6.62 5.94 8.63
N LEU A 30 -5.69 5.44 7.80
CA LEU A 30 -5.81 5.49 6.36
C LEU A 30 -6.98 4.62 5.90
N LYS A 31 -7.88 5.23 5.13
CA LYS A 31 -9.10 4.60 4.59
C LYS A 31 -9.06 4.44 3.09
N HIS A 32 -8.38 5.34 2.38
CA HIS A 32 -8.31 5.34 0.93
C HIS A 32 -6.85 5.43 0.48
N LEU A 33 -6.44 4.51 -0.38
CA LEU A 33 -5.13 4.53 -1.02
C LEU A 33 -5.32 4.48 -2.54
N GLU A 34 -4.76 5.46 -3.23
CA GLU A 34 -4.76 5.54 -4.69
C GLU A 34 -3.32 5.64 -5.17
N ILE A 35 -2.94 4.78 -6.11
CA ILE A 35 -1.62 4.77 -6.71
C ILE A 35 -1.77 4.68 -8.22
N SER A 36 -1.25 5.67 -8.93
CA SER A 36 -1.34 5.80 -10.37
C SER A 36 0.01 6.16 -10.98
N ASN A 37 0.29 5.69 -12.20
CA ASN A 37 1.47 6.09 -12.98
C ASN A 37 2.81 5.90 -12.24
N CYS A 38 2.98 4.79 -11.52
CA CYS A 38 4.18 4.51 -10.73
C CYS A 38 4.98 3.34 -11.33
N PRO A 39 5.66 3.54 -12.47
CA PRO A 39 6.23 2.44 -13.25
C PRO A 39 7.33 1.68 -12.53
N MET A 40 8.07 2.27 -11.58
CA MET A 40 9.12 1.54 -10.84
C MET A 40 8.63 0.85 -9.57
N MET A 41 7.34 0.95 -9.22
CA MET A 41 6.83 0.40 -7.97
C MET A 41 6.72 -1.13 -8.04
N GLU A 42 7.47 -1.82 -7.17
CA GLU A 42 7.51 -3.29 -7.15
C GLU A 42 6.57 -3.87 -6.09
N GLU A 43 6.48 -3.22 -4.92
CA GLU A 43 5.57 -3.55 -3.82
C GLU A 43 5.12 -2.27 -3.09
N ILE A 44 3.91 -2.23 -2.52
CA ILE A 44 3.42 -1.02 -1.82
C ILE A 44 4.11 -0.83 -0.43
N ILE A 45 4.64 -1.90 0.17
CA ILE A 45 5.29 -1.99 1.50
C ILE A 45 6.48 -2.90 1.25
N ALA A 46 7.67 -2.42 1.59
CA ALA A 46 8.87 -3.23 1.51
C ALA A 46 8.83 -4.39 2.52
N LYS A 47 9.07 -5.62 2.04
CA LYS A 47 9.35 -6.77 2.93
C LYS A 47 10.70 -6.56 3.61
N ASP A 48 10.74 -6.69 4.93
CA ASP A 48 12.00 -6.72 5.66
C ASP A 48 12.40 -8.18 5.91
N GLU A 49 13.55 -8.60 5.38
CA GLU A 49 14.08 -9.97 5.53
C GLU A 49 14.37 -10.34 6.99
N ARG A 50 14.49 -9.36 7.90
CA ARG A 50 14.81 -9.60 9.32
C ARG A 50 13.58 -9.78 10.19
N ASN A 51 12.40 -9.50 9.66
CA ASN A 51 11.17 -9.48 10.42
C ASN A 51 10.13 -10.34 9.71
N ASN A 52 9.98 -11.59 10.18
CA ASN A 52 8.85 -12.45 9.81
C ASN A 52 7.48 -11.85 10.24
N ALA A 53 7.48 -10.67 10.87
CA ALA A 53 6.33 -9.85 11.23
C ALA A 53 5.54 -9.28 10.02
N LEU A 54 5.60 -9.91 8.85
CA LEU A 54 4.51 -9.85 7.87
C LEU A 54 3.23 -10.51 8.41
N GLU A 55 3.22 -11.08 9.62
CA GLU A 55 1.97 -11.59 10.21
C GLU A 55 0.93 -10.50 10.49
N GLU A 56 1.30 -9.22 10.67
CA GLU A 56 0.31 -8.16 10.98
C GLU A 56 0.67 -6.79 10.37
N VAL A 57 0.33 -6.57 9.09
CA VAL A 57 0.28 -5.18 8.57
C VAL A 57 -0.99 -4.50 9.12
N PRO A 58 -0.87 -3.34 9.78
CA PRO A 58 -1.92 -2.76 10.62
C PRO A 58 -2.82 -1.77 9.87
N PHE A 59 -3.10 -2.02 8.58
CA PHE A 59 -4.09 -1.25 7.83
C PHE A 59 -5.52 -1.61 8.24
N LEU A 60 -5.80 -1.49 9.54
CA LEU A 60 -7.05 -1.91 10.17
C LEU A 60 -8.27 -1.16 9.64
N LYS A 61 -8.07 0.03 9.06
CA LYS A 61 -9.15 0.90 8.55
C LYS A 61 -9.10 1.15 7.06
N LEU A 62 -8.23 0.44 6.31
CA LEU A 62 -8.14 0.66 4.88
C LEU A 62 -9.36 0.06 4.19
N GLU A 63 -10.19 0.91 3.59
CA GLU A 63 -11.50 0.57 3.05
C GLU A 63 -11.47 0.48 1.51
N LYS A 64 -10.63 1.27 0.86
CA LYS A 64 -10.53 1.31 -0.60
C LYS A 64 -9.07 1.41 -1.08
N ILE A 65 -8.75 0.62 -2.09
CA ILE A 65 -7.51 0.69 -2.87
C ILE A 65 -7.86 0.87 -4.35
N THR A 66 -7.22 1.83 -5.00
CA THR A 66 -7.24 2.00 -6.46
C THR A 66 -5.81 1.97 -6.98
N LEU A 67 -5.57 1.12 -7.98
CA LEU A 67 -4.29 0.96 -8.66
C LEU A 67 -4.49 1.20 -10.14
N GLU A 68 -3.71 2.11 -10.74
CA GLU A 68 -3.81 2.48 -12.15
C GLU A 68 -2.42 2.54 -12.78
N ASP A 69 -2.25 1.96 -13.97
CA ASP A 69 -0.99 2.00 -14.73
C ASP A 69 0.23 1.50 -13.93
N MET A 70 0.10 0.34 -13.30
CA MET A 70 1.09 -0.24 -12.37
C MET A 70 1.95 -1.35 -13.02
N GLU A 71 2.77 -0.99 -14.01
CA GLU A 71 3.50 -1.94 -14.86
C GLU A 71 4.40 -2.97 -14.13
N ASN A 72 5.07 -2.56 -13.05
CA ASN A 72 6.03 -3.42 -12.34
C ASN A 72 5.55 -3.94 -10.98
N LEU A 73 4.27 -3.69 -10.62
CA LEU A 73 3.72 -4.10 -9.34
C LEU A 73 3.47 -5.62 -9.35
N LYS A 74 4.24 -6.37 -8.56
CA LYS A 74 4.24 -7.84 -8.62
C LYS A 74 3.13 -8.47 -7.78
N THR A 75 2.91 -7.95 -6.58
CA THR A 75 1.98 -8.56 -5.61
C THR A 75 1.32 -7.49 -4.75
N ILE A 76 0.03 -7.69 -4.49
CA ILE A 76 -0.69 -7.06 -3.39
C ILE A 76 -0.77 -8.06 -2.21
N TRP A 77 -0.52 -7.63 -0.95
CA TRP A 77 -0.56 -8.58 0.18
C TRP A 77 -1.99 -9.06 0.40
N HIS A 78 -2.17 -10.38 0.48
CA HIS A 78 -3.49 -11.03 0.42
C HIS A 78 -4.05 -11.42 1.79
N HIS A 79 -3.28 -11.27 2.88
CA HIS A 79 -3.68 -11.71 4.22
C HIS A 79 -4.08 -10.56 5.18
N GLN A 80 -4.07 -9.30 4.75
CA GLN A 80 -3.93 -8.16 5.67
C GLN A 80 -5.01 -7.08 5.52
N PHE A 81 -6.09 -7.38 4.80
CA PHE A 81 -7.14 -6.44 4.41
C PHE A 81 -8.51 -6.86 4.95
N ALA A 82 -8.59 -7.23 6.23
CA ALA A 82 -9.86 -7.66 6.82
C ALA A 82 -10.99 -6.59 6.71
N SER A 83 -10.64 -5.31 6.54
CA SER A 83 -11.57 -4.19 6.42
C SER A 83 -11.73 -3.61 5.01
N LEU A 84 -11.06 -4.17 4.01
CA LEU A 84 -11.13 -3.67 2.63
C LEU A 84 -12.49 -3.97 2.02
N LYS A 85 -13.12 -2.93 1.51
CA LYS A 85 -14.45 -2.98 0.89
C LYS A 85 -14.38 -2.93 -0.63
N SER A 86 -13.39 -2.23 -1.18
CA SER A 86 -13.20 -2.10 -2.62
C SER A 86 -11.72 -2.21 -3.00
N LEU A 87 -11.45 -2.99 -4.05
CA LEU A 87 -10.18 -3.04 -4.76
C LEU A 87 -10.47 -2.80 -6.24
N GLU A 88 -9.94 -1.71 -6.78
CA GLU A 88 -10.04 -1.33 -8.19
C GLU A 88 -8.63 -1.40 -8.80
N VAL A 89 -8.50 -2.14 -9.91
CA VAL A 89 -7.23 -2.27 -10.65
C VAL A 89 -7.52 -1.94 -12.11
N ASN A 90 -6.93 -0.87 -12.59
CA ASN A 90 -7.05 -0.34 -13.95
C ASN A 90 -5.68 -0.44 -14.64
N ASN A 91 -5.70 -0.85 -15.91
CA ASN A 91 -4.51 -0.97 -16.78
C ASN A 91 -4.63 -0.04 -17.97
#